data_AF-A0A8H7BQW3-F1
#
_entry.id   AF-A0A8H7BQW3-F1
#
_cell.length_a   1.000
_cell.length_b   1.000
_cell.length_c   1.000
_cell.angle_alpha   90.00
_cell.angle_beta   90.00
_cell.angle_gamma   90.00
#
_symmetry.space_group_name_H-M   'P 1'
#
loop_
_entity.id
_entity.type
_entity.pdbx_description
1 polymer ?
#
loop_
_entity_poly.entity_id
_entity_poly.type
_entity_poly.pdbx_seq_one_letter_code
_entity_poly.pdbx_strand_id
1 'polypeptide(L)'
;MTQGATPIWSDDWKVSTQLPELTKMAHEKNAKVLISVGGWSGCLTFSTMAANKDQRQKFIQWNIDQISKYNTDGVDIDWEYPGRQGAGCNVVDQANDANNLLTLLKELRAALDSKFGAGKKELSIAAHVRTFVVPSGYMTDVSEFGKVLDRINIMAYDINGAWNTTSGPNAPFEFQPGFGNDNSFVSSIDTWKKAGIPPEKIASGLAFYGRSATAKEDMTKSDSQYQPQEAGNPPHGDALDAWWQDPYCSEDKGGLSGVWRYGNLRSEKVLSTPNTASSPWVRKWDNVSKTPWLFNPQTKVFISYDDPESIKIKVDYARCQNLGGLMVWSVDEDTDDHELLNEVVKFKSDHPVPIAAHSANIDDQHAMATRSSLPQSRSPDVERHQTIDMSQRAIVQVIRIERDYSQGDGITRFVTMVPEELNDRIPSEQVVRTVETINNILQQAEKLSLRTAFDNIMECLTIYTWPLIVPSHYQQSIKRLLSFIDSENKKVYNERGLEISNPVKAAFLFLEIKVFENA
;
A
#
# COMPACT_ATOMS: atom_id res chain seq x y z
N MET A 1 -5.83 -0.98 -26.58
CA MET A 1 -5.33 0.39 -26.87
C MET A 1 -6.46 1.28 -27.33
N THR A 2 -6.49 2.56 -26.92
CA THR A 2 -7.48 3.54 -27.43
C THR A 2 -6.87 4.42 -28.51
N GLN A 3 -7.30 4.21 -29.76
CA GLN A 3 -7.00 5.08 -30.90
C GLN A 3 -8.29 5.67 -31.44
N GLY A 4 -8.69 6.82 -30.89
CA GLY A 4 -10.01 7.39 -31.10
C GLY A 4 -11.02 6.82 -30.11
N ALA A 5 -12.29 6.73 -30.51
CA ALA A 5 -13.37 6.44 -29.57
C ALA A 5 -13.48 4.97 -29.15
N THR A 6 -12.92 4.04 -29.93
CA THR A 6 -13.12 2.60 -29.74
C THR A 6 -11.78 1.90 -29.50
N PRO A 7 -11.66 1.08 -28.44
CA PRO A 7 -10.46 0.30 -28.23
C PRO A 7 -10.21 -0.73 -29.34
N ILE A 8 -8.92 -1.01 -29.59
CA ILE A 8 -8.47 -2.05 -30.52
C ILE A 8 -7.61 -3.09 -29.79
N TRP A 9 -7.74 -4.34 -30.24
CA TRP A 9 -6.87 -5.45 -29.87
C TRP A 9 -5.63 -5.45 -30.76
N SER A 10 -4.44 -5.48 -30.17
CA SER A 10 -3.18 -5.66 -30.91
C SER A 10 -2.99 -7.11 -31.36
N ASP A 11 -3.44 -8.08 -30.54
CA ASP A 11 -3.34 -9.52 -30.78
C ASP A 11 -4.73 -10.16 -30.96
N ASP A 12 -5.51 -9.73 -31.96
CA ASP A 12 -6.91 -10.16 -32.13
C ASP A 12 -7.09 -11.69 -32.23
N TRP A 13 -6.11 -12.39 -32.82
CA TRP A 13 -6.14 -13.86 -32.89
C TRP A 13 -6.02 -14.51 -31.51
N LYS A 14 -5.16 -13.99 -30.61
CA LYS A 14 -5.02 -14.52 -29.24
C LYS A 14 -6.28 -14.22 -28.45
N VAL A 15 -6.83 -13.02 -28.58
CA VAL A 15 -8.05 -12.64 -27.88
C VAL A 15 -9.21 -13.53 -28.32
N SER A 16 -9.40 -13.73 -29.63
CA SER A 16 -10.50 -14.54 -30.15
C SER A 16 -10.39 -16.04 -29.83
N THR A 17 -9.19 -16.56 -29.55
CA THR A 17 -8.96 -17.98 -29.24
C THR A 17 -8.77 -18.27 -27.76
N GLN A 18 -7.96 -17.48 -27.04
CA GLN A 18 -7.55 -17.75 -25.66
C GLN A 18 -8.45 -17.09 -24.60
N LEU A 19 -9.02 -15.90 -24.86
CA LEU A 19 -9.88 -15.23 -23.87
C LEU A 19 -11.15 -16.03 -23.53
N PRO A 20 -11.85 -16.69 -24.49
CA PRO A 20 -12.96 -17.58 -24.15
C PRO A 20 -12.54 -18.76 -23.27
N GLU A 21 -11.37 -19.35 -23.54
CA GLU A 21 -10.82 -20.46 -22.75
C GLU A 21 -10.48 -20.02 -21.32
N LEU A 22 -9.79 -18.88 -21.18
CA LEU A 22 -9.50 -18.26 -19.89
C LEU A 22 -10.78 -17.97 -19.10
N THR A 23 -11.78 -17.37 -19.75
CA THR A 23 -13.05 -17.02 -19.10
C THR A 23 -13.76 -18.27 -18.60
N LYS A 24 -13.80 -19.32 -19.43
CA LYS A 24 -14.36 -20.61 -19.03
C LYS A 24 -13.61 -21.21 -17.83
N MET A 25 -12.29 -21.27 -17.87
CA MET A 25 -11.45 -21.82 -16.79
C MET A 25 -11.61 -21.03 -15.49
N ALA A 26 -11.68 -19.71 -15.57
CA ALA A 26 -11.89 -18.84 -14.42
C ALA A 26 -13.28 -19.09 -13.80
N HIS A 27 -14.33 -19.15 -14.62
CA HIS A 27 -15.69 -19.43 -14.15
C HIS A 27 -15.83 -20.82 -13.50
N GLU A 28 -15.16 -21.84 -14.02
CA GLU A 28 -15.08 -23.18 -13.40
C GLU A 28 -14.44 -23.15 -12.01
N LYS A 29 -13.63 -22.14 -11.71
CA LYS A 29 -13.00 -21.89 -10.41
C LYS A 29 -13.67 -20.77 -9.60
N ASN A 30 -14.85 -20.31 -10.03
CA ASN A 30 -15.57 -19.19 -9.41
C ASN A 30 -14.73 -17.90 -9.32
N ALA A 31 -13.84 -17.69 -10.30
CA ALA A 31 -13.07 -16.48 -10.49
C ALA A 31 -13.70 -15.62 -11.60
N LYS A 32 -13.54 -14.30 -11.48
CA LYS A 32 -14.02 -13.33 -12.47
C LYS A 32 -12.93 -12.97 -13.46
N VAL A 33 -13.31 -12.65 -14.69
CA VAL A 33 -12.43 -12.11 -15.72
C VAL A 33 -12.93 -10.72 -16.11
N LEU A 34 -12.09 -9.70 -15.99
CA LEU A 34 -12.38 -8.34 -16.46
C LEU A 34 -11.49 -8.03 -17.66
N ILE A 35 -12.00 -7.22 -18.59
CA ILE A 35 -11.20 -6.65 -19.67
C ILE A 35 -10.63 -5.33 -19.17
N SER A 36 -9.31 -5.22 -19.03
CA SER A 36 -8.66 -3.93 -18.76
C SER A 36 -8.42 -3.16 -20.07
N VAL A 37 -8.77 -1.88 -20.07
CA VAL A 37 -8.68 -1.00 -21.25
C VAL A 37 -7.80 0.19 -20.92
N GLY A 38 -6.72 0.36 -21.67
CA GLY A 38 -5.77 1.45 -21.50
C GLY A 38 -4.37 0.90 -21.21
N GLY A 39 -3.84 1.25 -20.03
CA GLY A 39 -2.46 1.05 -19.62
C GLY A 39 -1.53 2.10 -20.20
N TRP A 40 -0.28 2.12 -19.74
CA TRP A 40 0.76 3.10 -20.11
C TRP A 40 0.73 3.54 -21.58
N SER A 41 0.86 2.59 -22.51
CA SER A 41 0.86 2.83 -23.97
C SER A 41 -0.53 2.87 -24.62
N GLY A 42 -1.58 2.56 -23.88
CA GLY A 42 -2.94 2.43 -24.41
C GLY A 42 -3.80 3.67 -24.28
N CYS A 43 -3.27 4.76 -23.70
CA CYS A 43 -4.07 5.88 -23.19
C CYS A 43 -4.16 7.13 -24.09
N LEU A 44 -3.58 7.08 -25.29
CA LEU A 44 -3.38 8.23 -26.18
C LEU A 44 -4.60 9.15 -26.31
N THR A 45 -5.79 8.59 -26.42
CA THR A 45 -7.03 9.33 -26.74
C THR A 45 -8.08 9.33 -25.64
N PHE A 46 -7.76 8.89 -24.41
CA PHE A 46 -8.75 8.86 -23.32
C PHE A 46 -9.32 10.24 -23.00
N SER A 47 -8.49 11.28 -22.91
CA SER A 47 -8.95 12.65 -22.61
C SER A 47 -10.00 13.13 -23.62
N THR A 48 -9.71 13.00 -24.92
CA THR A 48 -10.61 13.45 -25.99
C THR A 48 -11.87 12.57 -26.10
N MET A 49 -11.73 11.26 -25.92
CA MET A 49 -12.86 10.31 -25.89
C MET A 49 -13.78 10.60 -24.72
N ALA A 50 -13.24 10.78 -23.51
CA ALA A 50 -14.02 11.04 -22.32
C ALA A 50 -14.72 12.41 -22.37
N ALA A 51 -14.12 13.43 -23.00
CA ALA A 51 -14.71 14.74 -23.16
C ALA A 51 -15.93 14.75 -24.12
N ASN A 52 -15.97 13.85 -25.10
CA ASN A 52 -16.99 13.85 -26.14
C ASN A 52 -18.08 12.80 -25.91
N LYS A 53 -19.34 13.25 -25.77
CA LYS A 53 -20.50 12.37 -25.52
C LYS A 53 -20.62 11.24 -26.53
N ASP A 54 -20.53 11.51 -27.83
CA ASP A 54 -20.69 10.48 -28.86
C ASP A 54 -19.54 9.47 -28.84
N GLN A 55 -18.33 9.91 -28.49
CA GLN A 55 -17.19 9.02 -28.34
C GLN A 55 -17.31 8.15 -27.09
N ARG A 56 -17.76 8.71 -25.95
CA ARG A 56 -18.10 7.91 -24.77
C ARG A 56 -19.12 6.83 -25.07
N GLN A 57 -20.17 7.15 -25.83
CA GLN A 57 -21.18 6.15 -26.20
C GLN A 57 -20.61 5.02 -27.06
N LYS A 58 -19.70 5.31 -28.00
CA LYS A 58 -18.99 4.28 -28.77
C LYS A 58 -18.09 3.41 -27.89
N PHE A 59 -17.38 4.03 -26.94
CA PHE A 59 -16.54 3.32 -25.97
C PHE A 59 -17.38 2.39 -25.08
N ILE A 60 -18.50 2.89 -24.56
CA ILE A 60 -19.43 2.12 -23.72
C ILE A 60 -20.01 0.95 -24.50
N GLN A 61 -20.47 1.18 -25.74
CA GLN A 61 -21.03 0.12 -26.57
C GLN A 61 -19.97 -0.96 -26.87
N TRP A 62 -18.74 -0.57 -27.16
CA TRP A 62 -17.66 -1.53 -27.38
C TRP A 62 -17.43 -2.43 -26.17
N ASN A 63 -17.43 -1.87 -24.95
CA ASN A 63 -17.28 -2.65 -23.72
C ASN A 63 -18.44 -3.64 -23.54
N ILE A 64 -19.68 -3.21 -23.77
CA ILE A 64 -20.85 -4.10 -23.75
C ILE A 64 -20.71 -5.24 -24.75
N ASP A 65 -20.24 -4.94 -25.96
CA ASP A 65 -20.06 -5.92 -27.03
C ASP A 65 -18.97 -6.93 -26.66
N GLN A 66 -17.83 -6.49 -26.13
CA GLN A 66 -16.76 -7.40 -25.72
C GLN A 66 -17.17 -8.28 -24.54
N ILE A 67 -17.82 -7.69 -23.53
CA ILE A 67 -18.35 -8.41 -22.36
C ILE A 67 -19.35 -9.48 -22.81
N SER A 68 -20.23 -9.14 -23.76
CA SER A 68 -21.22 -10.08 -24.30
C SER A 68 -20.56 -11.18 -25.15
N LYS A 69 -19.59 -10.82 -25.99
CA LYS A 69 -18.90 -11.74 -26.91
C LYS A 69 -18.08 -12.79 -26.17
N TYR A 70 -17.35 -12.36 -25.16
CA TYR A 70 -16.40 -13.21 -24.44
C TYR A 70 -16.91 -13.69 -23.09
N ASN A 71 -18.12 -13.31 -22.71
CA ASN A 71 -18.74 -13.64 -21.42
C ASN A 71 -17.91 -13.22 -20.21
N THR A 72 -17.16 -12.12 -20.30
CA THR A 72 -16.37 -11.60 -19.18
C THR A 72 -17.27 -10.95 -18.13
N ASP A 73 -16.75 -10.73 -16.93
CA ASP A 73 -17.49 -10.28 -15.75
C ASP A 73 -17.48 -8.77 -15.55
N GLY A 74 -16.81 -8.02 -16.41
CA GLY A 74 -16.74 -6.57 -16.30
C GLY A 74 -15.61 -5.95 -17.10
N VAL A 75 -15.32 -4.71 -16.74
CA VAL A 75 -14.30 -3.88 -17.36
C VAL A 75 -13.52 -3.13 -16.28
N ASP A 76 -12.21 -3.03 -16.51
CA ASP A 76 -11.29 -2.21 -15.76
C ASP A 76 -10.79 -1.05 -16.65
N ILE A 77 -10.85 0.18 -16.16
CA ILE A 77 -10.39 1.36 -16.89
C ILE A 77 -9.03 1.78 -16.35
N ASP A 78 -8.00 1.57 -17.14
CA ASP A 78 -6.62 1.89 -16.78
C ASP A 78 -6.16 3.12 -17.56
N TRP A 79 -6.69 4.29 -17.19
CA TRP A 79 -6.28 5.57 -17.81
C TRP A 79 -5.06 6.12 -17.08
N GLU A 80 -3.93 6.18 -17.77
CA GLU A 80 -2.67 6.75 -17.28
C GLU A 80 -2.30 8.07 -17.99
N TYR A 81 -2.70 9.26 -17.50
CA TYR A 81 -3.50 9.51 -16.31
C TYR A 81 -4.47 10.69 -16.51
N PRO A 82 -5.62 10.72 -15.82
CA PRO A 82 -6.51 11.87 -15.83
C PRO A 82 -5.81 13.12 -15.29
N GLY A 83 -5.68 14.13 -16.15
CA GLY A 83 -5.23 15.47 -15.78
C GLY A 83 -3.71 15.62 -15.58
N ARG A 84 -2.91 14.63 -15.96
CA ARG A 84 -1.45 14.71 -15.98
C ARG A 84 -0.86 13.82 -17.05
N GLN A 85 0.39 14.09 -17.40
CA GLN A 85 1.07 13.29 -18.41
C GLN A 85 1.40 11.87 -17.91
N GLY A 86 1.16 10.89 -18.79
CA GLY A 86 1.61 9.49 -18.69
C GLY A 86 2.66 9.22 -19.77
N ALA A 87 2.40 8.29 -20.69
CA ALA A 87 3.17 8.16 -21.91
C ALA A 87 3.10 9.48 -22.72
N GLY A 88 4.24 9.99 -23.20
CA GLY A 88 4.40 11.38 -23.66
C GLY A 88 3.35 11.88 -24.66
N CYS A 89 2.82 11.00 -25.50
CA CYS A 89 1.85 11.35 -26.53
C CYS A 89 0.38 11.33 -26.05
N ASN A 90 0.12 11.07 -24.78
CA ASN A 90 -1.24 11.13 -24.26
C ASN A 90 -1.77 12.56 -24.33
N VAL A 91 -2.98 12.72 -24.85
CA VAL A 91 -3.70 13.98 -24.72
C VAL A 91 -4.14 14.14 -23.27
N VAL A 92 -3.88 15.32 -22.70
CA VAL A 92 -4.18 15.65 -21.31
C VAL A 92 -4.95 16.96 -21.24
N ASP A 93 -6.03 16.96 -20.47
CA ASP A 93 -6.75 18.15 -20.04
C ASP A 93 -6.83 18.17 -18.51
N GLN A 94 -5.86 18.82 -17.88
CA GLN A 94 -5.76 18.93 -16.42
C GLN A 94 -7.03 19.53 -15.77
N ALA A 95 -7.78 20.38 -16.47
CA ALA A 95 -8.97 21.00 -15.90
C ALA A 95 -10.19 20.07 -15.92
N ASN A 96 -10.31 19.22 -16.94
CA ASN A 96 -11.56 18.52 -17.22
C ASN A 96 -11.47 16.98 -17.16
N ASP A 97 -10.29 16.38 -17.26
CA ASP A 97 -10.13 14.93 -17.39
C ASP A 97 -10.78 14.14 -16.25
N ALA A 98 -10.60 14.57 -14.99
CA ALA A 98 -11.21 13.90 -13.85
C ALA A 98 -12.75 13.93 -13.91
N ASN A 99 -13.34 15.08 -14.27
CA ASN A 99 -14.80 15.23 -14.40
C ASN A 99 -15.35 14.43 -15.60
N ASN A 100 -14.59 14.39 -16.69
CA ASN A 100 -14.92 13.60 -17.88
C ASN A 100 -14.84 12.10 -17.59
N LEU A 101 -13.83 11.64 -16.83
CA LEU A 101 -13.73 10.28 -16.36
C LEU A 101 -14.95 9.93 -15.48
N LEU A 102 -15.31 10.76 -14.50
CA LEU A 102 -16.47 10.50 -13.65
C LEU A 102 -17.76 10.39 -14.48
N THR A 103 -17.92 11.26 -15.49
CA THR A 103 -19.06 11.22 -16.41
C THR A 103 -19.08 9.91 -17.21
N LEU A 104 -17.94 9.50 -17.77
CA LEU A 104 -17.79 8.22 -18.46
C LEU A 104 -18.15 7.04 -17.56
N LEU A 105 -17.65 7.00 -16.33
CA LEU A 105 -17.92 5.91 -15.38
C LEU A 105 -19.41 5.85 -14.99
N LYS A 106 -20.06 7.00 -14.78
CA LYS A 106 -21.51 7.09 -14.52
C LYS A 106 -22.32 6.52 -15.69
N GLU A 107 -22.00 6.94 -16.92
CA GLU A 107 -22.67 6.45 -18.14
C GLU A 107 -22.41 4.95 -18.37
N LEU A 108 -21.17 4.49 -18.15
CA LEU A 108 -20.78 3.09 -18.31
C LEU A 108 -21.48 2.19 -17.29
N ARG A 109 -21.49 2.56 -15.99
CA ARG A 109 -22.22 1.83 -14.93
C ARG A 109 -23.69 1.67 -15.28
N ALA A 110 -24.35 2.76 -15.67
CA ALA A 110 -25.77 2.74 -16.05
C ALA A 110 -26.04 1.82 -17.25
N ALA A 111 -25.17 1.85 -18.26
CA ALA A 111 -25.30 1.01 -19.45
C ALA A 111 -25.07 -0.48 -19.13
N LEU A 112 -24.08 -0.80 -18.30
CA LEU A 112 -23.82 -2.16 -17.81
C LEU A 112 -25.02 -2.70 -17.00
N ASP A 113 -25.56 -1.90 -16.08
CA ASP A 113 -26.71 -2.28 -15.26
C ASP A 113 -27.98 -2.50 -16.10
N SER A 114 -28.21 -1.64 -17.09
CA SER A 114 -29.32 -1.76 -18.02
C SER A 114 -29.22 -3.04 -18.87
N LYS A 115 -28.02 -3.38 -19.34
CA LYS A 115 -27.80 -4.53 -20.23
C LYS A 115 -27.77 -5.87 -19.51
N PHE A 116 -27.11 -5.93 -18.35
CA PHE A 116 -26.77 -7.19 -17.67
C PHE A 116 -27.47 -7.36 -16.31
N GLY A 117 -28.15 -6.32 -15.82
CA GLY A 117 -28.74 -6.27 -14.49
C GLY A 117 -27.84 -5.53 -13.48
N ALA A 118 -28.47 -4.85 -12.53
CA ALA A 118 -27.80 -4.03 -11.54
C ALA A 118 -26.71 -4.81 -10.77
N GLY A 119 -25.47 -4.29 -10.80
CA GLY A 119 -24.33 -4.86 -10.08
C GLY A 119 -23.86 -6.24 -10.59
N LYS A 120 -24.34 -6.69 -11.75
CA LYS A 120 -23.95 -8.01 -12.31
C LYS A 120 -22.61 -8.01 -13.02
N LYS A 121 -22.18 -6.85 -13.52
CA LYS A 121 -20.87 -6.65 -14.14
C LYS A 121 -20.05 -5.67 -13.32
N GLU A 122 -18.80 -6.02 -13.10
CA GLU A 122 -17.85 -5.25 -12.31
C GLU A 122 -17.31 -4.06 -13.13
N LEU A 123 -17.16 -2.92 -12.47
CA LEU A 123 -16.52 -1.74 -13.01
C LEU A 123 -15.42 -1.29 -12.04
N SER A 124 -14.17 -1.37 -12.49
CA SER A 124 -13.01 -0.91 -11.73
C SER A 124 -12.15 0.09 -12.51
N ILE A 125 -11.20 0.70 -11.82
CA ILE A 125 -10.11 1.45 -12.43
C ILE A 125 -8.78 0.98 -11.86
N ALA A 126 -7.71 1.08 -12.65
CA ALA A 126 -6.35 1.17 -12.14
C ALA A 126 -5.98 2.66 -11.98
N ALA A 127 -5.47 3.01 -10.82
CA ALA A 127 -5.28 4.40 -10.41
C ALA A 127 -3.88 4.65 -9.84
N HIS A 128 -3.38 5.86 -10.05
CA HIS A 128 -2.11 6.31 -9.53
C HIS A 128 -2.06 6.30 -7.98
N VAL A 129 -0.86 6.31 -7.41
CA VAL A 129 -0.59 6.40 -5.95
C VAL A 129 -1.20 7.62 -5.26
N ARG A 130 -1.62 8.61 -6.04
CA ARG A 130 -2.36 9.80 -5.59
C ARG A 130 -3.66 9.93 -6.38
N THR A 131 -4.62 10.69 -5.83
CA THR A 131 -5.88 11.00 -6.51
C THR A 131 -5.67 11.77 -7.81
N PHE A 132 -6.76 12.02 -8.55
CA PHE A 132 -6.71 12.70 -9.85
C PHE A 132 -6.16 14.13 -9.72
N VAL A 133 -5.45 14.57 -10.77
CA VAL A 133 -4.88 15.92 -10.84
C VAL A 133 -5.90 16.88 -11.45
N VAL A 134 -6.05 18.03 -10.79
CA VAL A 134 -6.85 19.18 -11.21
C VAL A 134 -5.98 20.45 -11.14
N PRO A 135 -6.43 21.63 -11.63
CA PRO A 135 -5.61 22.84 -11.61
C PRO A 135 -5.18 23.28 -10.21
N SER A 136 -5.96 22.94 -9.18
CA SER A 136 -5.67 23.23 -7.77
C SER A 136 -4.79 22.18 -7.08
N GLY A 137 -4.22 21.22 -7.81
CA GLY A 137 -3.44 20.11 -7.26
C GLY A 137 -4.18 18.79 -7.33
N TYR A 138 -4.13 17.99 -6.26
CA TYR A 138 -4.82 16.70 -6.19
C TYR A 138 -6.25 16.86 -5.68
N MET A 139 -7.19 16.07 -6.22
CA MET A 139 -8.57 16.05 -5.71
C MET A 139 -8.60 15.55 -4.26
N THR A 140 -9.25 16.33 -3.38
CA THR A 140 -9.41 16.00 -1.95
C THR A 140 -10.69 15.22 -1.65
N ASP A 141 -11.63 15.14 -2.59
CA ASP A 141 -12.84 14.33 -2.51
C ASP A 141 -13.08 13.62 -3.85
N VAL A 142 -13.07 12.29 -3.82
CA VAL A 142 -13.36 11.39 -4.93
C VAL A 142 -14.50 10.43 -4.59
N SER A 143 -15.29 10.72 -3.55
CA SER A 143 -16.38 9.86 -3.07
C SER A 143 -17.42 9.53 -4.15
N GLU A 144 -17.65 10.44 -5.11
CA GLU A 144 -18.51 10.19 -6.27
C GLU A 144 -18.01 9.05 -7.17
N PHE A 145 -16.69 8.86 -7.28
CA PHE A 145 -16.12 7.71 -7.99
C PHE A 145 -16.41 6.41 -7.22
N GLY A 146 -16.28 6.46 -5.88
CA GLY A 146 -16.62 5.34 -5.00
C GLY A 146 -18.09 4.91 -5.08
N LYS A 147 -19.01 5.77 -5.53
CA LYS A 147 -20.43 5.41 -5.72
C LYS A 147 -20.69 4.58 -6.99
N VAL A 148 -19.84 4.70 -8.00
CA VAL A 148 -20.03 4.02 -9.30
C VAL A 148 -19.11 2.82 -9.51
N LEU A 149 -17.94 2.84 -8.87
CA LEU A 149 -16.96 1.77 -8.97
C LEU A 149 -17.24 0.65 -7.96
N ASP A 150 -16.99 -0.58 -8.39
CA ASP A 150 -16.92 -1.74 -7.51
C ASP A 150 -15.57 -1.77 -6.78
N ARG A 151 -14.48 -1.37 -7.47
CA ARG A 151 -13.12 -1.35 -6.92
C ARG A 151 -12.23 -0.28 -7.55
N ILE A 152 -11.27 0.21 -6.79
CA ILE A 152 -10.13 1.02 -7.24
C ILE A 152 -8.85 0.23 -6.98
N ASN A 153 -8.14 -0.10 -8.05
CA ASN A 153 -6.85 -0.78 -8.01
C ASN A 153 -5.73 0.27 -7.97
N ILE A 154 -5.14 0.54 -6.81
CA ILE A 154 -4.06 1.53 -6.67
C ILE A 154 -2.75 0.89 -7.14
N MET A 155 -2.09 1.49 -8.14
CA MET A 155 -0.79 1.04 -8.66
C MET A 155 0.35 1.48 -7.73
N ALA A 156 0.45 0.85 -6.56
CA ALA A 156 1.42 1.15 -5.50
C ALA A 156 2.84 0.62 -5.81
N TYR A 157 3.28 0.85 -7.04
CA TYR A 157 4.57 0.48 -7.62
C TYR A 157 4.95 1.53 -8.67
N ASP A 158 6.11 1.41 -9.31
CA ASP A 158 6.64 2.42 -10.23
C ASP A 158 6.81 3.80 -9.57
N ILE A 159 7.07 3.82 -8.27
CA ILE A 159 7.28 5.06 -7.51
C ILE A 159 8.69 5.61 -7.81
N ASN A 160 9.68 4.73 -7.94
CA ASN A 160 11.04 5.08 -8.35
C ASN A 160 11.54 4.14 -9.45
N GLY A 161 12.39 4.68 -10.33
CA GLY A 161 13.00 3.93 -11.42
C GLY A 161 14.12 4.71 -12.11
N ALA A 162 14.62 4.21 -13.23
CA ALA A 162 15.72 4.82 -13.99
C ALA A 162 15.41 6.22 -14.53
N TRP A 163 14.15 6.68 -14.52
CA TRP A 163 13.80 8.06 -14.87
C TRP A 163 14.23 9.09 -13.81
N ASN A 164 14.58 8.65 -12.59
CA ASN A 164 15.06 9.52 -11.53
C ASN A 164 16.58 9.75 -11.61
N THR A 165 17.07 10.82 -10.99
CA THR A 165 18.51 11.06 -10.79
C THR A 165 19.08 10.39 -9.53
N THR A 166 18.20 9.93 -8.65
CA THR A 166 18.52 9.21 -7.41
C THR A 166 17.78 7.88 -7.41
N SER A 167 18.46 6.80 -7.06
CA SER A 167 17.87 5.47 -6.89
C SER A 167 16.91 5.44 -5.70
N GLY A 168 16.06 4.42 -5.66
CA GLY A 168 15.08 4.27 -4.60
C GLY A 168 14.20 3.04 -4.84
N PRO A 169 13.29 2.75 -3.90
CA PRO A 169 12.48 1.55 -3.97
C PRO A 169 11.42 1.65 -5.08
N ASN A 170 11.24 0.59 -5.89
CA ASN A 170 10.19 0.55 -6.91
C ASN A 170 8.79 0.69 -6.27
N ALA A 171 8.55 -0.12 -5.25
CA ALA A 171 7.27 -0.23 -4.55
C ALA A 171 7.48 -0.18 -3.03
N PRO A 172 7.88 0.96 -2.45
CA PRO A 172 8.07 1.08 -1.00
C PRO A 172 6.80 0.73 -0.23
N PHE A 173 6.92 -0.10 0.82
CA PHE A 173 5.87 -0.21 1.84
C PHE A 173 5.66 1.16 2.50
N GLU A 174 6.76 1.78 2.93
CA GLU A 174 6.79 3.17 3.41
C GLU A 174 7.84 4.03 2.70
N PHE A 175 7.60 5.34 2.63
CA PHE A 175 8.60 6.26 2.09
C PHE A 175 9.56 6.69 3.19
N GLN A 176 10.79 7.08 2.83
CA GLN A 176 11.75 7.62 3.77
C GLN A 176 11.73 9.15 3.75
N PRO A 177 11.29 9.83 4.84
CA PRO A 177 11.25 11.29 4.88
C PRO A 177 12.63 11.91 4.61
N GLY A 178 12.65 12.94 3.76
CA GLY A 178 13.89 13.61 3.35
C GLY A 178 14.64 12.90 2.21
N PHE A 179 14.17 11.75 1.72
CA PHE A 179 14.76 11.02 0.62
C PHE A 179 13.74 10.75 -0.48
N GLY A 180 14.06 11.18 -1.71
CA GLY A 180 13.27 10.85 -2.90
C GLY A 180 11.79 11.24 -2.82
N ASN A 181 10.93 10.34 -3.29
CA ASN A 181 9.49 10.51 -3.41
C ASN A 181 8.77 10.17 -2.09
N ASP A 182 7.74 10.94 -1.72
CA ASP A 182 6.91 10.77 -0.51
C ASP A 182 5.69 9.83 -0.71
N ASN A 183 5.66 9.08 -1.81
CA ASN A 183 4.65 8.08 -2.08
C ASN A 183 5.11 6.67 -1.64
N SER A 184 4.18 5.90 -1.11
CA SER A 184 4.38 4.52 -0.67
C SER A 184 3.09 3.72 -0.73
N PHE A 185 3.16 2.41 -0.55
CA PHE A 185 1.98 1.55 -0.39
C PHE A 185 1.04 2.09 0.70
N VAL A 186 1.59 2.43 1.87
CA VAL A 186 0.85 3.01 3.00
C VAL A 186 0.26 4.37 2.66
N SER A 187 1.08 5.31 2.16
CA SER A 187 0.63 6.69 1.94
C SER A 187 -0.40 6.79 0.81
N SER A 188 -0.36 5.87 -0.15
CA SER A 188 -1.32 5.80 -1.25
C SER A 188 -2.69 5.35 -0.76
N ILE A 189 -2.75 4.28 0.04
CA ILE A 189 -4.00 3.80 0.67
C ILE A 189 -4.63 4.92 1.50
N ASP A 190 -3.83 5.59 2.32
CA ASP A 190 -4.30 6.70 3.17
C ASP A 190 -4.79 7.89 2.35
N THR A 191 -4.13 8.20 1.23
CA THR A 191 -4.53 9.28 0.33
C THR A 191 -5.93 9.03 -0.25
N TRP A 192 -6.19 7.84 -0.77
CA TRP A 192 -7.49 7.50 -1.36
C TRP A 192 -8.60 7.36 -0.30
N LYS A 193 -8.28 6.82 0.88
CA LYS A 193 -9.23 6.77 2.02
C LYS A 193 -9.62 8.17 2.50
N LYS A 194 -8.65 9.07 2.70
CA LYS A 194 -8.90 10.46 3.12
C LYS A 194 -9.73 11.22 2.10
N ALA A 195 -9.61 10.86 0.82
CA ALA A 195 -10.42 11.42 -0.25
C ALA A 195 -11.81 10.76 -0.40
N GLY A 196 -12.24 9.92 0.54
CA GLY A 196 -13.61 9.43 0.64
C GLY A 196 -13.88 8.07 -0.01
N ILE A 197 -12.86 7.31 -0.40
CA ILE A 197 -13.04 5.92 -0.86
C ILE A 197 -13.13 4.97 0.34
N PRO A 198 -14.19 4.14 0.43
CA PRO A 198 -14.28 3.12 1.46
C PRO A 198 -13.15 2.07 1.33
N PRO A 199 -12.50 1.63 2.43
CA PRO A 199 -11.41 0.65 2.38
C PRO A 199 -11.78 -0.63 1.63
N GLU A 200 -12.99 -1.14 1.79
CA GLU A 200 -13.49 -2.35 1.14
C GLU A 200 -13.62 -2.24 -0.39
N LYS A 201 -13.47 -1.02 -0.95
CA LYS A 201 -13.41 -0.76 -2.40
C LYS A 201 -11.99 -0.55 -2.91
N ILE A 202 -10.97 -0.57 -2.05
CA ILE A 202 -9.58 -0.41 -2.44
C ILE A 202 -8.93 -1.78 -2.60
N ALA A 203 -8.26 -2.00 -3.73
CA ALA A 203 -7.21 -3.00 -3.85
C ALA A 203 -5.88 -2.31 -4.10
N SER A 204 -4.91 -2.50 -3.20
CA SER A 204 -3.58 -1.92 -3.38
C SER A 204 -2.68 -2.87 -4.17
N GLY A 205 -1.90 -2.32 -5.09
CA GLY A 205 -1.07 -3.03 -6.04
C GLY A 205 0.23 -3.56 -5.45
N LEU A 206 0.67 -4.70 -5.96
CA LEU A 206 1.92 -5.38 -5.62
C LEU A 206 2.69 -5.64 -6.92
N ALA A 207 3.98 -5.30 -6.93
CA ALA A 207 4.85 -5.56 -8.07
C ALA A 207 5.47 -6.95 -7.95
N PHE A 208 5.33 -7.77 -8.99
CA PHE A 208 6.05 -9.04 -9.14
C PHE A 208 7.33 -8.86 -9.97
N TYR A 209 7.81 -7.62 -10.05
CA TYR A 209 9.00 -7.22 -10.75
C TYR A 209 9.77 -6.17 -9.95
N GLY A 210 11.04 -6.05 -10.29
CA GLY A 210 11.91 -4.96 -9.89
C GLY A 210 12.21 -3.99 -11.02
N ARG A 211 12.73 -2.83 -10.64
CA ARG A 211 13.29 -1.83 -11.55
C ARG A 211 14.77 -1.65 -11.28
N SER A 212 15.53 -1.59 -12.38
CA SER A 212 16.97 -1.41 -12.34
C SER A 212 17.42 -0.03 -12.81
N ALA A 213 18.59 0.36 -12.33
CA ALA A 213 19.28 1.58 -12.72
C ALA A 213 20.80 1.41 -12.60
N THR A 214 21.56 2.25 -13.31
CA THR A 214 23.02 2.29 -13.17
C THR A 214 23.39 3.29 -12.07
N ALA A 215 23.91 2.80 -10.95
CA ALA A 215 24.38 3.67 -9.87
C ALA A 215 25.70 4.35 -10.26
N LYS A 216 25.87 5.60 -9.83
CA LYS A 216 27.13 6.35 -10.02
C LYS A 216 28.17 6.03 -8.94
N GLU A 217 27.70 5.49 -7.82
CA GLU A 217 28.50 5.18 -6.65
C GLU A 217 28.51 3.68 -6.34
N ASP A 218 29.50 3.25 -5.57
CA ASP A 218 29.58 1.88 -5.07
C ASP A 218 28.64 1.71 -3.88
N MET A 219 27.43 1.19 -4.15
CA MET A 219 26.38 1.05 -3.14
C MET A 219 26.72 -0.01 -2.07
N THR A 220 27.78 -0.80 -2.23
CA THR A 220 28.22 -1.70 -1.14
C THR A 220 28.72 -0.93 0.08
N LYS A 221 29.16 0.32 -0.11
CA LYS A 221 29.70 1.21 0.93
C LYS A 221 28.63 2.04 1.66
N SER A 222 27.36 1.90 1.29
CA SER A 222 26.22 2.60 1.88
C SER A 222 25.14 1.61 2.25
N ASP A 223 24.43 1.85 3.35
CA ASP A 223 23.25 1.06 3.72
C ASP A 223 21.95 1.67 3.16
N SER A 224 22.04 2.83 2.51
CA SER A 224 20.90 3.48 1.86
C SER A 224 20.82 3.12 0.38
N GLN A 225 19.63 2.70 -0.06
CA GLN A 225 19.30 2.51 -1.47
C GLN A 225 19.13 3.82 -2.24
N TYR A 226 19.14 4.98 -1.58
CA TYR A 226 19.02 6.29 -2.20
C TYR A 226 20.40 6.83 -2.56
N GLN A 227 20.85 6.57 -3.79
CA GLN A 227 22.17 6.93 -4.28
C GLN A 227 22.08 7.64 -5.65
N PRO A 228 23.04 8.50 -6.02
CA PRO A 228 23.05 9.08 -7.35
C PRO A 228 23.09 8.00 -8.44
N GLN A 229 22.25 8.12 -9.47
CA GLN A 229 22.16 7.17 -10.58
C GLN A 229 22.16 7.88 -11.96
N GLU A 230 22.32 7.10 -13.02
CA GLU A 230 22.08 7.54 -14.39
C GLU A 230 20.57 7.66 -14.65
N ALA A 231 20.13 8.82 -15.15
CA ALA A 231 18.73 9.11 -15.42
C ALA A 231 18.39 8.91 -16.91
N GLY A 232 17.27 8.26 -17.18
CA GLY A 232 16.73 8.04 -18.53
C GLY A 232 17.48 6.98 -19.36
N ASN A 233 18.38 6.21 -18.74
CA ASN A 233 19.16 5.16 -19.39
C ASN A 233 19.18 3.90 -18.51
N PRO A 234 18.05 3.18 -18.40
CA PRO A 234 18.02 1.92 -17.66
C PRO A 234 19.04 0.92 -18.25
N PRO A 235 19.76 0.15 -17.42
CA PRO A 235 20.56 -0.97 -17.90
C PRO A 235 19.64 -2.08 -18.43
N HIS A 236 20.22 -3.08 -19.08
CA HIS A 236 19.48 -4.29 -19.46
C HIS A 236 18.89 -4.96 -18.22
N GLY A 237 17.58 -5.20 -18.29
CA GLY A 237 16.82 -5.97 -17.33
C GLY A 237 17.13 -7.47 -17.39
N ASP A 238 16.13 -8.27 -17.08
CA ASP A 238 16.23 -9.72 -17.19
C ASP A 238 16.31 -10.21 -18.66
N ALA A 239 16.35 -11.52 -18.87
CA ALA A 239 16.45 -12.14 -20.19
C ALA A 239 15.29 -11.84 -21.14
N LEU A 240 14.16 -11.32 -20.64
CA LEU A 240 12.99 -10.92 -21.42
C LEU A 240 12.94 -9.41 -21.68
N ASP A 241 13.84 -8.62 -21.08
CA ASP A 241 13.97 -7.19 -21.35
C ASP A 241 14.57 -6.98 -22.75
N ALA A 242 13.71 -6.64 -23.70
CA ALA A 242 14.08 -6.38 -25.07
C ALA A 242 13.91 -4.88 -25.38
N TRP A 243 14.72 -4.39 -26.32
CA TRP A 243 14.51 -3.05 -26.84
C TRP A 243 13.09 -2.93 -27.41
N TRP A 244 12.36 -1.94 -26.95
CA TRP A 244 11.01 -1.68 -27.41
C TRP A 244 10.77 -0.16 -27.51
N GLN A 245 9.92 0.23 -28.46
CA GLN A 245 9.44 1.59 -28.63
C GLN A 245 7.96 1.52 -28.96
N ASP A 246 7.16 2.38 -28.33
CA ASP A 246 5.75 2.52 -28.60
C ASP A 246 5.54 3.00 -30.05
N PRO A 247 5.01 2.15 -30.94
CA PRO A 247 4.86 2.50 -32.35
C PRO A 247 3.80 3.60 -32.57
N TYR A 248 3.03 3.94 -31.54
CA TYR A 248 1.96 4.93 -31.60
C TYR A 248 2.28 6.21 -30.86
N CYS A 249 3.46 6.31 -30.23
CA CYS A 249 3.92 7.52 -29.59
C CYS A 249 5.24 8.02 -30.17
N SER A 250 5.18 9.10 -30.95
CA SER A 250 6.37 9.76 -31.51
C SER A 250 7.31 10.39 -30.46
N GLU A 251 6.83 10.61 -29.23
CA GLU A 251 7.63 11.12 -28.13
C GLU A 251 8.33 10.01 -27.34
N ASP A 252 7.93 8.75 -27.53
CA ASP A 252 8.63 7.62 -26.92
C ASP A 252 9.98 7.45 -27.63
N LYS A 253 11.06 7.49 -26.86
CA LYS A 253 12.42 7.34 -27.38
C LYS A 253 12.78 5.88 -27.61
N GLY A 254 11.99 4.96 -27.06
CA GLY A 254 12.29 3.55 -27.00
C GLY A 254 13.52 3.26 -26.15
N GLY A 255 13.71 1.99 -25.82
CA GLY A 255 14.84 1.56 -25.02
C GLY A 255 14.61 0.22 -24.36
N LEU A 256 15.55 -0.12 -23.50
CA LEU A 256 15.39 -1.19 -22.53
C LEU A 256 14.49 -0.69 -21.40
N SER A 257 13.73 -1.58 -20.79
CA SER A 257 12.85 -1.21 -19.67
C SER A 257 13.61 -1.19 -18.34
N GLY A 258 14.69 -1.98 -18.23
CA GLY A 258 15.38 -2.24 -16.98
C GLY A 258 14.53 -3.02 -15.98
N VAL A 259 13.46 -3.69 -16.44
CA VAL A 259 12.58 -4.50 -15.61
C VAL A 259 13.23 -5.85 -15.32
N TRP A 260 13.09 -6.30 -14.07
CA TRP A 260 13.50 -7.63 -13.62
C TRP A 260 12.30 -8.35 -13.05
N ARG A 261 11.74 -9.32 -13.77
CA ARG A 261 10.69 -10.19 -13.23
C ARG A 261 11.23 -10.96 -12.02
N TYR A 262 10.44 -11.12 -10.97
CA TYR A 262 10.87 -11.84 -9.78
C TYR A 262 11.29 -13.28 -10.09
N GLY A 263 10.51 -13.97 -10.91
CA GLY A 263 10.84 -15.31 -11.42
C GLY A 263 12.20 -15.36 -12.11
N ASN A 264 12.57 -14.31 -12.84
CA ASN A 264 13.86 -14.25 -13.53
C ASN A 264 15.04 -13.88 -12.63
N LEU A 265 14.82 -13.09 -11.58
CA LEU A 265 15.84 -12.94 -10.52
C LEU A 265 16.23 -14.31 -9.94
N ARG A 266 15.29 -15.25 -9.87
CA ARG A 266 15.52 -16.62 -9.42
C ARG A 266 16.11 -17.53 -10.49
N SER A 267 15.47 -17.60 -11.67
CA SER A 267 15.87 -18.53 -12.73
C SER A 267 17.25 -18.21 -13.31
N GLU A 268 17.61 -16.92 -13.40
CA GLU A 268 18.93 -16.45 -13.85
C GLU A 268 19.99 -16.42 -12.74
N LYS A 269 19.63 -16.88 -11.54
CA LYS A 269 20.52 -17.00 -10.38
C LYS A 269 21.09 -15.67 -9.91
N VAL A 270 20.41 -14.54 -10.14
CA VAL A 270 20.69 -13.29 -9.42
C VAL A 270 20.48 -13.51 -7.92
N LEU A 271 19.41 -14.25 -7.58
CA LEU A 271 19.07 -14.75 -6.26
C LEU A 271 19.16 -16.29 -6.24
N SER A 272 19.85 -16.82 -5.23
CA SER A 272 19.96 -18.27 -4.98
C SER A 272 18.82 -18.81 -4.10
N THR A 273 18.28 -17.96 -3.24
CA THR A 273 17.08 -18.16 -2.41
C THR A 273 16.32 -16.83 -2.38
N PRO A 274 15.08 -16.75 -1.83
CA PRO A 274 14.33 -15.49 -1.83
C PRO A 274 15.09 -14.33 -1.17
N ASN A 275 15.96 -14.65 -0.20
CA ASN A 275 16.68 -13.68 0.62
C ASN A 275 18.21 -13.69 0.45
N THR A 276 18.76 -14.46 -0.50
CA THR A 276 20.21 -14.60 -0.68
C THR A 276 20.62 -14.37 -2.13
N ALA A 277 21.40 -13.30 -2.38
CA ALA A 277 21.99 -13.02 -3.68
C ALA A 277 23.14 -13.97 -4.02
N SER A 278 23.30 -14.28 -5.31
CA SER A 278 24.50 -14.97 -5.82
C SER A 278 25.58 -13.95 -6.18
N SER A 279 26.84 -14.28 -5.89
CA SER A 279 27.98 -13.48 -6.36
C SER A 279 27.91 -13.24 -7.88
N PRO A 280 28.17 -12.01 -8.38
CA PRO A 280 28.70 -10.85 -7.64
C PRO A 280 27.64 -9.93 -7.02
N TRP A 281 26.35 -10.28 -7.09
CA TRP A 281 25.29 -9.47 -6.53
C TRP A 281 25.34 -9.44 -5.00
N VAL A 282 25.05 -8.27 -4.45
CA VAL A 282 24.91 -8.04 -3.02
C VAL A 282 23.46 -7.65 -2.76
N ARG A 283 22.76 -8.42 -1.92
CA ARG A 283 21.41 -8.08 -1.43
C ARG A 283 21.53 -7.28 -0.14
N LYS A 284 20.76 -6.21 -0.03
CA LYS A 284 20.49 -5.50 1.23
C LYS A 284 18.98 -5.33 1.40
N TRP A 285 18.58 -4.99 2.62
CA TRP A 285 17.19 -4.75 2.99
C TRP A 285 17.06 -3.36 3.60
N ASP A 286 16.06 -2.60 3.17
CA ASP A 286 15.74 -1.31 3.73
C ASP A 286 14.64 -1.44 4.78
N ASN A 287 14.95 -1.04 6.01
CA ASN A 287 14.03 -1.17 7.14
C ASN A 287 12.89 -0.15 7.14
N VAL A 288 12.99 0.96 6.41
CA VAL A 288 11.93 1.96 6.33
C VAL A 288 10.95 1.58 5.23
N SER A 289 11.47 1.36 4.02
CA SER A 289 10.63 1.00 2.89
C SER A 289 10.20 -0.45 2.90
N LYS A 290 10.77 -1.29 3.76
CA LYS A 290 10.54 -2.74 3.84
C LYS A 290 10.64 -3.39 2.47
N THR A 291 11.68 -3.01 1.72
CA THR A 291 11.96 -3.56 0.39
C THR A 291 13.39 -4.06 0.32
N PRO A 292 13.63 -5.21 -0.34
CA PRO A 292 14.96 -5.63 -0.69
C PRO A 292 15.51 -4.79 -1.86
N TRP A 293 16.83 -4.76 -1.97
CA TRP A 293 17.51 -4.29 -3.16
C TRP A 293 18.80 -5.06 -3.41
N LEU A 294 19.21 -5.09 -4.68
CA LEU A 294 20.39 -5.78 -5.16
C LEU A 294 21.34 -4.77 -5.79
N PHE A 295 22.64 -4.99 -5.62
CA PHE A 295 23.66 -4.21 -6.29
C PHE A 295 24.79 -5.12 -6.80
N ASN A 296 25.19 -4.92 -8.05
CA ASN A 296 26.34 -5.58 -8.63
C ASN A 296 27.52 -4.59 -8.70
N PRO A 297 28.58 -4.75 -7.89
CA PRO A 297 29.70 -3.81 -7.84
C PRO A 297 30.55 -3.81 -9.12
N GLN A 298 30.43 -4.83 -9.96
CA GLN A 298 31.18 -4.93 -11.22
C GLN A 298 30.51 -4.12 -12.33
N THR A 299 29.18 -4.21 -12.44
CA THR A 299 28.40 -3.52 -13.47
C THR A 299 27.79 -2.21 -13.00
N LYS A 300 27.80 -1.96 -11.69
CA LYS A 300 27.09 -0.87 -11.00
C LYS A 300 25.57 -0.90 -11.17
N VAL A 301 25.01 -2.04 -11.54
CA VAL A 301 23.56 -2.20 -11.65
C VAL A 301 22.94 -2.34 -10.27
N PHE A 302 21.99 -1.48 -9.98
CA PHE A 302 21.08 -1.53 -8.83
C PHE A 302 19.74 -2.11 -9.28
N ILE A 303 19.09 -2.92 -8.44
CA ILE A 303 17.72 -3.41 -8.65
C ILE A 303 16.94 -3.25 -7.34
N SER A 304 15.82 -2.53 -7.35
CA SER A 304 14.82 -2.61 -6.28
C SER A 304 13.65 -3.47 -6.73
N TYR A 305 13.18 -4.37 -5.88
CA TYR A 305 12.14 -5.35 -6.18
C TYR A 305 11.34 -5.69 -4.91
N ASP A 306 10.29 -6.49 -5.05
CA ASP A 306 9.59 -7.13 -3.94
C ASP A 306 9.96 -8.62 -3.86
N ASP A 307 10.04 -9.16 -2.64
CA ASP A 307 10.24 -10.58 -2.36
C ASP A 307 9.12 -11.09 -1.43
N PRO A 308 9.08 -12.39 -1.06
CA PRO A 308 8.04 -12.91 -0.17
C PRO A 308 7.94 -12.18 1.18
N GLU A 309 9.04 -11.64 1.71
CA GLU A 309 9.05 -10.91 2.98
C GLU A 309 8.35 -9.54 2.82
N SER A 310 8.69 -8.77 1.79
CA SER A 310 8.05 -7.47 1.54
C SER A 310 6.59 -7.60 1.10
N ILE A 311 6.26 -8.61 0.28
CA ILE A 311 4.87 -8.93 -0.08
C ILE A 311 4.06 -9.30 1.16
N LYS A 312 4.59 -10.15 2.04
CA LYS A 312 3.91 -10.51 3.29
C LYS A 312 3.58 -9.29 4.14
N ILE A 313 4.51 -8.35 4.29
CA ILE A 313 4.30 -7.10 5.06
C ILE A 313 3.13 -6.29 4.47
N LYS A 314 3.09 -6.14 3.14
CA LYS A 314 2.01 -5.41 2.45
C LYS A 314 0.66 -6.13 2.56
N VAL A 315 0.65 -7.47 2.46
CA VAL A 315 -0.54 -8.30 2.63
C VAL A 315 -1.12 -8.15 4.04
N ASP A 316 -0.28 -8.27 5.07
CA ASP A 316 -0.70 -8.11 6.46
C ASP A 316 -1.26 -6.71 6.71
N TYR A 317 -0.62 -5.67 6.18
CA TYR A 317 -1.11 -4.31 6.29
C TYR A 317 -2.46 -4.11 5.60
N ALA A 318 -2.62 -4.61 4.36
CA ALA A 318 -3.89 -4.51 3.62
C ALA A 318 -5.04 -5.18 4.38
N ARG A 319 -4.78 -6.33 5.03
CA ARG A 319 -5.76 -6.98 5.91
C ARG A 319 -6.10 -6.12 7.13
N CYS A 320 -5.09 -5.57 7.81
CA CYS A 320 -5.29 -4.67 8.95
C CYS A 320 -6.10 -3.41 8.59
N GLN A 321 -5.97 -2.93 7.35
CA GLN A 321 -6.71 -1.78 6.85
C GLN A 321 -8.11 -2.12 6.32
N ASN A 322 -8.55 -3.39 6.40
CA ASN A 322 -9.81 -3.89 5.85
C ASN A 322 -9.99 -3.53 4.37
N LEU A 323 -8.91 -3.64 3.58
CA LEU A 323 -9.01 -3.39 2.14
C LEU A 323 -9.93 -4.41 1.46
N GLY A 324 -10.51 -4.04 0.32
CA GLY A 324 -11.31 -4.94 -0.52
C GLY A 324 -10.50 -6.05 -1.18
N GLY A 325 -9.18 -5.84 -1.32
CA GLY A 325 -8.27 -6.83 -1.87
C GLY A 325 -6.87 -6.31 -2.11
N LEU A 326 -6.15 -7.03 -2.95
CA LEU A 326 -4.84 -6.68 -3.49
C LEU A 326 -4.89 -6.88 -5.00
N MET A 327 -4.10 -6.09 -5.71
CA MET A 327 -3.86 -6.25 -7.15
C MET A 327 -2.40 -6.63 -7.35
N VAL A 328 -2.10 -7.43 -8.37
CA VAL A 328 -0.74 -7.88 -8.70
C VAL A 328 -0.43 -7.49 -10.14
N TRP A 329 0.73 -6.88 -10.36
CA TRP A 329 1.30 -6.66 -11.69
C TRP A 329 2.70 -7.31 -11.79
N SER A 330 2.93 -8.26 -12.69
CA SER A 330 1.92 -9.17 -13.26
C SER A 330 2.15 -10.62 -12.84
N VAL A 331 1.09 -11.42 -12.89
CA VAL A 331 1.09 -12.78 -12.33
C VAL A 331 2.10 -13.72 -13.01
N ASP A 332 2.45 -13.46 -14.27
CA ASP A 332 3.44 -14.22 -15.03
C ASP A 332 4.89 -13.87 -14.70
N GLU A 333 5.12 -12.90 -13.81
CA GLU A 333 6.46 -12.45 -13.39
C GLU A 333 6.92 -13.12 -12.08
N ASP A 334 6.09 -13.98 -11.49
CA ASP A 334 6.45 -14.80 -10.32
C ASP A 334 7.28 -16.03 -10.72
N THR A 335 7.75 -16.79 -9.74
CA THR A 335 8.35 -18.11 -9.95
C THR A 335 7.30 -19.16 -10.35
N ASP A 336 7.76 -20.26 -10.97
CA ASP A 336 6.91 -21.41 -11.33
C ASP A 336 6.21 -22.05 -10.10
N ASP A 337 6.82 -21.94 -8.91
CA ASP A 337 6.26 -22.39 -7.63
C ASP A 337 5.52 -21.29 -6.85
N HIS A 338 5.31 -20.13 -7.47
CA HIS A 338 4.44 -19.05 -7.00
C HIS A 338 4.88 -18.43 -5.67
N GLU A 339 6.17 -18.19 -5.47
CA GLU A 339 6.71 -17.70 -4.21
C GLU A 339 6.06 -16.39 -3.73
N LEU A 340 5.78 -15.43 -4.62
CA LEU A 340 5.10 -14.19 -4.25
C LEU A 340 3.59 -14.38 -4.11
N LEU A 341 2.95 -15.06 -5.07
CA LEU A 341 1.50 -15.26 -5.06
C LEU A 341 1.05 -16.10 -3.85
N ASN A 342 1.88 -17.04 -3.38
CA ASN A 342 1.64 -17.80 -2.16
C ASN A 342 1.51 -16.91 -0.92
N GLU A 343 2.19 -15.76 -0.87
CA GLU A 343 1.99 -14.76 0.18
C GLU A 343 0.71 -13.93 -0.05
N VAL A 344 0.44 -13.54 -1.30
CA VAL A 344 -0.77 -12.76 -1.65
C VAL A 344 -2.06 -13.50 -1.30
N VAL A 345 -2.16 -14.80 -1.57
CA VAL A 345 -3.39 -15.58 -1.28
C VAL A 345 -3.70 -15.68 0.20
N LYS A 346 -2.71 -15.46 1.09
CA LYS A 346 -2.93 -15.40 2.55
C LYS A 346 -3.78 -14.20 2.96
N PHE A 347 -4.01 -13.23 2.08
CA PHE A 347 -5.00 -12.16 2.27
C PHE A 347 -6.37 -12.71 2.69
N LYS A 348 -6.80 -13.83 2.09
CA LYS A 348 -8.11 -14.47 2.34
C LYS A 348 -8.12 -15.48 3.48
N SER A 349 -6.99 -15.72 4.15
CA SER A 349 -6.94 -16.78 5.18
C SER A 349 -7.75 -16.37 6.42
N ASP A 350 -8.66 -17.25 6.86
CA ASP A 350 -9.47 -17.14 8.09
C ASP A 350 -8.62 -17.17 9.37
N HIS A 351 -7.29 -17.32 9.26
CA HIS A 351 -6.41 -17.06 10.38
C HIS A 351 -6.64 -15.61 10.83
N PRO A 352 -7.05 -15.37 12.08
CA PRO A 352 -7.20 -14.03 12.57
C PRO A 352 -5.85 -13.30 12.38
N VAL A 353 -5.87 -12.19 11.64
CA VAL A 353 -4.96 -11.10 12.01
C VAL A 353 -5.23 -10.86 13.48
N PRO A 354 -4.23 -10.81 14.37
CA PRO A 354 -4.46 -10.56 15.78
C PRO A 354 -5.37 -9.34 15.93
N ILE A 355 -6.64 -9.57 16.25
CA ILE A 355 -7.68 -8.55 16.20
C ILE A 355 -7.34 -7.55 17.30
N ALA A 356 -7.04 -6.34 16.90
CA ALA A 356 -7.20 -5.21 17.79
C ALA A 356 -8.44 -4.44 17.36
N ALA A 357 -9.43 -4.46 18.24
CA ALA A 357 -10.70 -3.80 18.06
C ALA A 357 -10.51 -2.32 17.70
N HIS A 358 -11.18 -1.87 16.63
CA HIS A 358 -11.50 -0.46 16.39
C HIS A 358 -13.01 -0.36 16.23
N SER A 359 -13.70 -0.07 17.34
CA SER A 359 -15.01 0.58 17.29
C SER A 359 -14.78 2.09 17.36
N ALA A 360 -15.38 2.80 16.43
CA ALA A 360 -15.45 4.25 16.36
C ALA A 360 -16.08 4.87 17.61
N ASN A 361 -15.70 6.12 17.90
CA ASN A 361 -16.68 7.14 18.23
C ASN A 361 -16.16 8.50 17.74
N ILE A 362 -16.84 8.99 16.70
CA ILE A 362 -16.95 10.40 16.33
C ILE A 362 -18.29 10.83 16.91
N ASP A 363 -18.30 11.80 17.83
CA ASP A 363 -19.33 12.85 17.89
C ASP A 363 -18.99 13.89 18.98
N ASP A 364 -19.58 15.07 18.77
CA ASP A 364 -19.59 16.33 19.53
C ASP A 364 -18.46 17.34 19.24
N GLN A 365 -18.71 18.59 18.80
CA GLN A 365 -19.94 19.31 18.45
C GLN A 365 -19.56 20.69 17.86
N HIS A 366 -20.31 21.20 16.89
CA HIS A 366 -20.36 22.63 16.52
C HIS A 366 -21.43 23.34 17.38
N ALA A 367 -21.10 24.48 18.01
CA ALA A 367 -22.05 25.58 18.25
C ALA A 367 -21.36 26.89 18.68
N MET A 368 -21.81 28.00 18.10
CA MET A 368 -21.42 29.38 18.40
C MET A 368 -22.06 29.95 19.70
N ALA A 369 -21.43 31.01 20.23
CA ALA A 369 -22.03 32.27 20.74
C ALA A 369 -21.82 32.68 22.22
N THR A 370 -21.06 33.78 22.38
CA THR A 370 -21.28 34.97 23.24
C THR A 370 -21.22 34.97 24.78
N ARG A 371 -20.37 35.91 25.26
CA ARG A 371 -20.47 36.85 26.42
C ARG A 371 -20.04 36.42 27.85
N SER A 372 -18.92 37.04 28.26
CA SER A 372 -18.74 37.98 29.40
C SER A 372 -18.85 37.52 30.88
N SER A 373 -17.72 37.76 31.57
CA SER A 373 -17.49 38.38 32.90
C SER A 373 -17.60 37.62 34.24
N LEU A 374 -16.39 37.40 34.82
CA LEU A 374 -15.90 37.78 36.17
C LEU A 374 -16.21 36.90 37.42
N PRO A 375 -15.34 36.97 38.48
CA PRO A 375 -14.81 35.80 39.20
C PRO A 375 -15.06 35.81 40.73
N GLN A 376 -14.75 34.69 41.42
CA GLN A 376 -14.31 34.53 42.84
C GLN A 376 -14.50 33.05 43.23
N SER A 377 -13.76 32.37 44.11
CA SER A 377 -12.64 32.66 45.01
C SER A 377 -11.97 31.31 45.39
N ARG A 378 -10.72 31.36 45.89
CA ARG A 378 -9.87 30.20 46.23
C ARG A 378 -10.26 29.49 47.53
N SER A 379 -9.98 28.19 47.59
CA SER A 379 -9.52 27.46 48.79
C SER A 379 -8.53 26.36 48.34
N PRO A 380 -7.46 26.06 49.11
CA PRO A 380 -6.30 25.31 48.63
C PRO A 380 -6.34 23.80 48.99
N ASP A 381 -5.51 23.05 48.26
CA ASP A 381 -4.94 21.73 48.58
C ASP A 381 -5.81 20.47 48.46
N VAL A 382 -5.88 19.96 47.22
CA VAL A 382 -5.35 18.63 46.86
C VAL A 382 -4.77 18.77 45.46
N GLU A 383 -3.44 18.69 45.28
CA GLU A 383 -2.83 18.58 43.95
C GLU A 383 -3.31 17.29 43.28
N ARG A 384 -4.43 17.40 42.56
CA ARG A 384 -4.75 16.52 41.44
C ARG A 384 -3.59 16.68 40.47
N HIS A 385 -2.89 15.59 40.19
CA HIS A 385 -1.99 15.51 39.05
C HIS A 385 -2.81 15.93 37.83
N GLN A 386 -2.56 17.13 37.31
CA GLN A 386 -3.14 17.56 36.06
C GLN A 386 -2.49 16.71 34.97
N THR A 387 -3.20 15.72 34.48
CA THR A 387 -2.83 15.07 33.21
C THR A 387 -2.73 16.15 32.15
N ILE A 388 -1.53 16.37 31.64
CA ILE A 388 -1.29 17.30 30.53
C ILE A 388 -2.07 16.76 29.33
N ASP A 389 -3.01 17.57 28.83
CA ASP A 389 -3.75 17.26 27.62
C ASP A 389 -2.83 17.47 26.40
N MET A 390 -2.39 16.36 25.83
CA MET A 390 -1.51 16.34 24.67
C MET A 390 -2.26 16.56 23.35
N SER A 391 -3.60 16.45 23.34
CA SER A 391 -4.42 16.50 22.12
C SER A 391 -4.44 17.87 21.44
N GLN A 392 -4.05 18.93 22.16
CA GLN A 392 -3.99 20.31 21.64
C GLN A 392 -2.58 20.76 21.22
N ARG A 393 -1.57 19.89 21.34
CA ARG A 393 -0.17 20.23 21.03
C ARG A 393 0.24 19.72 19.66
N ALA A 394 1.04 20.51 18.93
CA ALA A 394 1.60 20.08 17.67
C ALA A 394 2.71 19.04 17.89
N ILE A 395 2.70 18.00 17.05
CA ILE A 395 3.78 17.00 17.01
C ILE A 395 4.94 17.61 16.22
N VAL A 396 6.12 17.70 16.84
CA VAL A 396 7.34 18.23 16.19
C VAL A 396 8.24 17.15 15.66
N GLN A 397 8.22 15.97 16.28
CA GLN A 397 9.07 14.86 15.89
C GLN A 397 8.39 13.54 16.27
N VAL A 398 8.69 12.51 15.49
CA VAL A 398 8.25 11.14 15.74
C VAL A 398 9.50 10.27 15.80
N ILE A 399 9.73 9.63 16.94
CA ILE A 399 10.88 8.76 17.20
C ILE A 399 10.38 7.32 17.17
N ARG A 400 11.10 6.42 16.49
CA ARG A 400 10.71 5.01 16.36
C ARG A 400 11.71 4.09 17.03
N ILE A 401 11.20 3.12 17.78
CA ILE A 401 11.96 2.00 18.31
C ILE A 401 11.54 0.77 17.50
N GLU A 402 12.45 0.26 16.69
CA GLU A 402 12.18 -0.83 15.73
C GLU A 402 11.90 -2.16 16.41
N ARG A 403 11.18 -3.05 15.71
CA ARG A 403 11.03 -4.45 16.12
C ARG A 403 12.37 -5.17 16.04
N ASP A 404 12.67 -5.98 17.06
CA ASP A 404 13.88 -6.79 17.16
C ASP A 404 13.65 -8.19 16.56
N TYR A 405 14.26 -8.43 15.41
CA TYR A 405 14.17 -9.70 14.68
C TYR A 405 15.31 -10.68 15.01
N SER A 406 16.22 -10.34 15.93
CA SER A 406 17.50 -11.03 16.11
C SER A 406 17.42 -12.52 16.46
N GLN A 407 16.36 -13.01 17.12
CA GLN A 407 16.26 -14.44 17.45
C GLN A 407 15.41 -15.27 16.47
N GLY A 408 14.75 -14.66 15.48
CA GLY A 408 13.98 -15.40 14.46
C GLY A 408 12.89 -16.36 14.98
N ASP A 409 12.47 -16.21 16.23
CA ASP A 409 11.52 -17.09 16.95
C ASP A 409 10.05 -16.74 16.67
N GLY A 410 9.81 -15.73 15.82
CA GLY A 410 8.47 -15.18 15.55
C GLY A 410 7.93 -14.26 16.65
N ILE A 411 8.64 -14.13 17.78
CA ILE A 411 8.15 -13.42 18.95
C ILE A 411 8.23 -11.91 18.76
N THR A 412 7.12 -11.23 19.00
CA THR A 412 7.06 -9.77 18.91
C THR A 412 7.83 -9.12 20.05
N ARG A 413 8.91 -8.41 19.73
CA ARG A 413 9.74 -7.62 20.65
C ARG A 413 10.32 -6.40 19.96
N PHE A 414 10.65 -5.37 20.72
CA PHE A 414 11.30 -4.15 20.24
C PHE A 414 12.72 -4.04 20.77
N VAL A 415 13.60 -3.37 20.02
CA VAL A 415 14.99 -3.13 20.44
C VAL A 415 15.01 -2.30 21.73
N THR A 416 15.86 -2.66 22.69
CA THR A 416 16.02 -1.91 23.95
C THR A 416 17.05 -0.78 23.85
N MET A 417 17.68 -0.60 22.69
CA MET A 417 18.56 0.53 22.44
C MET A 417 17.76 1.83 22.46
N VAL A 418 18.21 2.79 23.28
CA VAL A 418 17.54 4.09 23.43
C VAL A 418 17.97 5.01 22.29
N PRO A 419 17.03 5.53 21.46
CA PRO A 419 17.34 6.52 20.44
C PRO A 419 18.01 7.77 21.04
N GLU A 420 19.03 8.30 20.36
CA GLU A 420 19.80 9.45 20.85
C GLU A 420 18.91 10.68 21.10
N GLU A 421 17.84 10.81 20.32
CA GLU A 421 16.86 11.89 20.37
C GLU A 421 16.05 11.92 21.67
N LEU A 422 16.07 10.84 22.45
CA LEU A 422 15.41 10.75 23.76
C LEU A 422 16.34 11.05 24.94
N ASN A 423 17.67 11.04 24.76
CA ASN A 423 18.64 11.11 25.86
C ASN A 423 18.49 12.37 26.73
N ASP A 424 18.11 13.50 26.12
CA ASP A 424 17.94 14.78 26.84
C ASP A 424 16.51 15.00 27.37
N ARG A 425 15.56 14.11 27.04
CA ARG A 425 14.13 14.27 27.34
C ARG A 425 13.62 13.30 28.40
N ILE A 426 14.17 12.09 28.45
CA ILE A 426 13.77 11.03 29.38
C ILE A 426 14.99 10.17 29.75
N PRO A 427 15.18 9.79 31.02
CA PRO A 427 16.31 8.95 31.40
C PRO A 427 16.32 7.64 30.61
N SER A 428 17.48 7.27 30.05
CA SER A 428 17.61 6.08 29.19
C SER A 428 17.15 4.80 29.91
N GLU A 429 17.41 4.68 31.22
CA GLU A 429 16.93 3.56 32.05
C GLU A 429 15.40 3.43 32.06
N GLN A 430 14.67 4.56 32.04
CA GLN A 430 13.22 4.56 32.00
C GLN A 430 12.69 4.08 30.64
N VAL A 431 13.33 4.48 29.54
CA VAL A 431 12.97 4.00 28.20
C VAL A 431 13.22 2.51 28.07
N VAL A 432 14.40 2.04 28.50
CA VAL A 432 14.76 0.61 28.51
C VAL A 432 13.72 -0.18 29.30
N ARG A 433 13.43 0.22 30.54
CA ARG A 433 12.44 -0.44 31.40
C ARG A 433 11.05 -0.49 30.78
N THR A 434 10.63 0.58 30.11
CA THR A 434 9.33 0.65 29.43
C THR A 434 9.28 -0.35 28.28
N VAL A 435 10.29 -0.36 27.42
CA VAL A 435 10.40 -1.27 26.28
C VAL A 435 10.51 -2.74 26.75
N GLU A 436 11.31 -3.02 27.78
CA GLU A 436 11.40 -4.36 28.37
C GLU A 436 10.07 -4.83 28.94
N THR A 437 9.31 -3.94 29.58
CA THR A 437 7.98 -4.28 30.10
C THR A 437 7.01 -4.58 28.97
N ILE A 438 7.03 -3.80 27.89
CA ILE A 438 6.26 -4.07 26.66
C ILE A 438 6.64 -5.45 26.09
N ASN A 439 7.93 -5.72 25.92
CA ASN A 439 8.44 -6.98 25.40
C ASN A 439 8.02 -8.16 26.28
N ASN A 440 8.07 -8.02 27.60
CA ASN A 440 7.65 -9.06 28.53
C ASN A 440 6.14 -9.36 28.41
N ILE A 441 5.30 -8.34 28.23
CA ILE A 441 3.86 -8.52 28.02
C ILE A 441 3.58 -9.23 26.69
N LEU A 442 4.28 -8.83 25.61
CA LEU A 442 4.14 -9.46 24.30
C LEU A 442 4.62 -10.91 24.30
N GLN A 443 5.77 -11.19 24.91
CA GLN A 443 6.27 -12.55 25.08
C GLN A 443 5.31 -13.42 25.90
N GLN A 444 4.68 -12.86 26.94
CA GLN A 444 3.63 -13.58 27.67
C GLN A 444 2.42 -13.88 26.78
N ALA A 445 1.99 -12.93 25.94
CA ALA A 445 0.85 -13.11 25.05
C ALA A 445 1.01 -14.31 24.11
N GLU A 446 2.24 -14.59 23.69
CA GLU A 446 2.58 -15.66 22.75
C GLU A 446 2.96 -17.00 23.41
N LYS A 447 3.08 -17.07 24.75
CA LYS A 447 3.34 -18.34 25.44
C LYS A 447 2.12 -19.27 25.39
N LEU A 448 2.34 -20.49 24.90
CA LEU A 448 1.38 -21.60 24.99
C LEU A 448 1.20 -21.99 26.47
N SER A 449 0.08 -21.58 27.06
CA SER A 449 -0.32 -21.95 28.41
C SER A 449 -1.39 -23.04 28.39
N LEU A 450 -1.60 -23.73 29.51
CA LEU A 450 -2.73 -24.64 29.69
C LEU A 450 -4.08 -23.94 29.42
N ARG A 451 -4.14 -22.63 29.68
CA ARG A 451 -5.31 -21.80 29.37
C ARG A 451 -5.46 -21.56 27.87
N THR A 452 -4.37 -21.33 27.15
CA THR A 452 -4.38 -21.23 25.67
C THR A 452 -4.85 -22.54 25.04
N ALA A 453 -4.38 -23.68 25.56
CA ALA A 453 -4.85 -25.00 25.11
C ALA A 453 -6.34 -25.20 25.40
N PHE A 454 -6.81 -24.77 26.59
CA PHE A 454 -8.23 -24.80 26.94
C PHE A 454 -9.07 -23.90 26.05
N ASP A 455 -8.63 -22.66 25.79
CA ASP A 455 -9.32 -21.71 24.91
C ASP A 455 -9.44 -22.29 23.48
N ASN A 456 -8.38 -22.90 22.94
CA ASN A 456 -8.41 -23.56 21.63
C ASN A 456 -9.39 -24.76 21.59
N ILE A 457 -9.43 -25.56 22.67
CA ILE A 457 -10.38 -26.68 22.81
C ILE A 457 -11.82 -26.14 22.84
N MET A 458 -12.07 -25.08 23.61
CA MET A 458 -13.38 -24.45 23.70
C MET A 458 -13.79 -23.80 22.38
N GLU A 459 -12.86 -23.19 21.64
CA GLU A 459 -13.09 -22.68 20.29
C GLU A 459 -13.56 -23.80 19.36
N CYS A 460 -12.88 -24.95 19.33
CA CYS A 460 -13.33 -26.09 18.53
C CYS A 460 -14.69 -26.64 18.98
N LEU A 461 -14.91 -26.80 20.29
CA LEU A 461 -16.15 -27.35 20.85
C LEU A 461 -17.36 -26.44 20.65
N THR A 462 -17.14 -25.14 20.52
CA THR A 462 -18.20 -24.13 20.38
C THR A 462 -18.38 -23.64 18.94
N ILE A 463 -17.75 -24.29 17.96
CA ILE A 463 -17.77 -23.86 16.56
C ILE A 463 -17.34 -22.37 16.46
N TYR A 464 -16.24 -22.05 17.14
CA TYR A 464 -15.62 -20.72 17.19
C TYR A 464 -16.51 -19.59 17.75
N THR A 465 -17.56 -19.93 18.51
CA THR A 465 -18.38 -18.91 19.19
C THR A 465 -17.82 -18.52 20.58
N TRP A 466 -16.90 -19.31 21.14
CA TRP A 466 -16.22 -19.03 22.42
C TRP A 466 -15.61 -17.61 22.54
N PRO A 467 -14.90 -17.08 21.52
CA PRO A 467 -14.29 -15.74 21.61
C PRO A 467 -15.30 -14.59 21.67
N LEU A 468 -16.57 -14.83 21.33
CA LEU A 468 -17.64 -13.83 21.46
C LEU A 468 -18.07 -13.60 22.92
N ILE A 469 -17.81 -14.57 23.79
CA ILE A 469 -18.28 -14.58 25.19
C ILE A 469 -17.10 -14.44 26.15
N VAL A 470 -15.93 -14.99 25.80
CA VAL A 470 -14.73 -14.97 26.63
C VAL A 470 -13.55 -14.43 25.81
N PRO A 471 -12.96 -13.28 26.19
CA PRO A 471 -11.80 -12.74 25.50
C PRO A 471 -10.62 -13.70 25.58
N SER A 472 -9.93 -13.93 24.46
CA SER A 472 -8.80 -14.85 24.40
C SER A 472 -7.63 -14.39 25.29
N HIS A 473 -6.76 -15.33 25.66
CA HIS A 473 -5.52 -15.00 26.37
C HIS A 473 -4.71 -13.87 25.70
N TYR A 474 -4.62 -13.92 24.37
CA TYR A 474 -3.95 -12.91 23.57
C TYR A 474 -4.65 -11.54 23.70
N GLN A 475 -5.97 -11.49 23.52
CA GLN A 475 -6.75 -10.24 23.66
C GLN A 475 -6.60 -9.62 25.06
N GLN A 476 -6.59 -10.43 26.12
CA GLN A 476 -6.36 -9.97 27.48
C GLN A 476 -4.94 -9.40 27.66
N SER A 477 -3.96 -10.01 27.02
CA SER A 477 -2.56 -9.56 27.06
C SER A 477 -2.38 -8.24 26.31
N ILE A 478 -2.99 -8.07 25.14
CA ILE A 478 -2.99 -6.79 24.42
C ILE A 478 -3.72 -5.70 25.23
N LYS A 479 -4.83 -6.02 25.90
CA LYS A 479 -5.49 -5.05 26.78
C LYS A 479 -4.59 -4.60 27.94
N ARG A 480 -3.81 -5.51 28.53
CA ARG A 480 -2.82 -5.18 29.57
C ARG A 480 -1.70 -4.30 29.01
N LEU A 481 -1.22 -4.61 27.80
CA LEU A 481 -0.21 -3.80 27.12
C LEU A 481 -0.69 -2.37 26.91
N LEU A 482 -1.90 -2.18 26.35
CA LEU A 482 -2.45 -0.84 26.11
C LEU A 482 -2.68 -0.08 27.42
N SER A 483 -3.16 -0.77 28.46
CA SER A 483 -3.33 -0.16 29.78
C SER A 483 -2.00 0.24 30.42
N PHE A 484 -0.94 -0.54 30.19
CA PHE A 484 0.42 -0.22 30.62
C PHE A 484 0.93 1.03 29.90
N ILE A 485 0.82 1.08 28.58
CA ILE A 485 1.22 2.23 27.76
C ILE A 485 0.47 3.50 28.18
N ASP A 486 -0.85 3.42 28.36
CA ASP A 486 -1.65 4.55 28.84
C ASP A 486 -1.21 5.03 30.23
N SER A 487 -0.84 4.10 31.12
CA SER A 487 -0.33 4.44 32.45
C SER A 487 1.06 5.10 32.37
N GLU A 488 1.96 4.57 31.55
CA GLU A 488 3.30 5.15 31.35
C GLU A 488 3.22 6.53 30.69
N ASN A 489 2.35 6.70 29.70
CA ASN A 489 2.07 7.99 29.08
C ASN A 489 1.64 9.02 30.12
N LYS A 490 0.64 8.68 30.94
CA LYS A 490 0.11 9.60 31.95
C LYS A 490 1.11 9.96 33.05
N LYS A 491 1.97 9.02 33.46
CA LYS A 491 2.86 9.18 34.63
C LYS A 491 4.27 9.66 34.30
N VAL A 492 4.73 9.42 33.07
CA VAL A 492 6.14 9.57 32.72
C VAL A 492 6.30 10.35 31.42
N TYR A 493 5.69 9.89 30.33
CA TYR A 493 5.99 10.46 29.00
C TYR A 493 5.31 11.81 28.78
N ASN A 494 4.03 11.98 29.14
CA ASN A 494 3.29 13.23 28.89
C ASN A 494 3.89 14.42 29.66
N GLU A 495 4.40 14.19 30.88
CA GLU A 495 5.11 15.20 31.68
C GLU A 495 6.36 15.75 30.98
N ARG A 496 6.91 14.99 30.04
CA ARG A 496 8.14 15.30 29.28
C ARG A 496 7.85 15.71 27.84
N GLY A 497 6.58 15.98 27.50
CA GLY A 497 6.16 16.29 26.14
C GLY A 497 6.30 15.12 25.18
N LEU A 498 6.22 13.88 25.68
CA LEU A 498 6.31 12.65 24.90
C LEU A 498 5.00 11.86 24.98
N GLU A 499 4.68 11.06 23.95
CA GLU A 499 3.59 10.07 24.00
C GLU A 499 3.99 8.82 23.24
N ILE A 500 3.93 7.66 23.88
CA ILE A 500 4.01 6.37 23.21
C ILE A 500 2.68 6.13 22.50
N SER A 501 2.71 6.07 21.17
CA SER A 501 1.56 5.70 20.35
C SER A 501 1.15 4.25 20.58
N ASN A 502 -0.12 3.95 20.34
CA ASN A 502 -0.63 2.59 20.38
C ASN A 502 0.05 1.69 19.31
N PRO A 503 0.88 0.69 19.71
CA PRO A 503 1.67 -0.12 18.79
C PRO A 503 0.84 -1.02 17.88
N VAL A 504 -0.42 -1.28 18.25
CA VAL A 504 -1.38 -1.98 17.39
C VAL A 504 -1.52 -1.29 16.04
N LYS A 505 -1.55 0.06 16.03
CA LYS A 505 -1.78 0.84 14.80
C LYS A 505 -0.66 0.62 13.78
N ALA A 506 0.53 0.28 14.25
CA ALA A 506 1.70 -0.05 13.45
C ALA A 506 1.90 -1.58 13.28
N ALA A 507 0.89 -2.40 13.59
CA ALA A 507 0.98 -3.86 13.58
C ALA A 507 2.20 -4.41 14.37
N PHE A 508 2.60 -3.70 15.42
CA PHE A 508 3.80 -3.99 16.22
C PHE A 508 5.12 -4.02 15.42
N LEU A 509 5.19 -3.36 14.26
CA LEU A 509 6.43 -3.24 13.47
C LEU A 509 7.45 -2.29 14.12
N PHE A 510 6.97 -1.31 14.88
CA PHE A 510 7.78 -0.39 15.68
C PHE A 510 6.94 0.19 16.82
N LEU A 511 7.60 0.67 17.88
CA LEU A 511 7.01 1.58 18.86
C LEU A 511 7.26 3.00 18.41
N GLU A 512 6.20 3.79 18.34
CA GLU A 512 6.28 5.19 17.96
C GLU A 512 6.17 6.06 19.21
N ILE A 513 7.12 6.97 19.40
CA ILE A 513 7.15 7.97 20.47
C ILE A 513 7.04 9.34 19.81
N LYS A 514 5.91 10.01 20.02
CA LYS A 514 5.67 11.37 19.54
C LYS A 514 6.29 12.36 20.50
N VAL A 515 6.95 13.36 19.94
CA VAL A 515 7.50 14.51 20.64
C VAL A 515 6.62 15.70 20.32
N PHE A 516 6.17 16.39 21.36
CA PHE A 516 5.33 17.58 21.25
C PHE A 516 6.13 18.83 21.63
N GLU A 517 5.66 19.99 21.16
CA GLU A 517 6.22 21.26 21.60
C GLU A 517 6.14 21.39 23.13
N ASN A 518 7.28 21.71 23.75
CA ASN A 518 7.32 22.08 25.16
C ASN A 518 6.65 23.45 25.32
N ALA A 519 5.86 23.62 26.38
CA ALA A 519 5.38 24.94 26.81
C ALA A 519 6.50 25.72 27.48
#